data_AF-A0A0Q8SQH3-F1
#
_entry.id   AF-A0A0Q8SQH3-F1
#
_cell.length_a   1.000
_cell.length_b   1.000
_cell.length_c   1.000
_cell.angle_alpha   90.00
_cell.angle_beta   90.00
_cell.angle_gamma   90.00
#
_symmetry.space_group_name_H-M   'P 1'
#
loop_
_entity.id
_entity.type
_entity.pdbx_description
1 polymer ?
#
loop_
_entity_poly.entity_id
_entity_poly.type
_entity_poly.pdbx_seq_one_letter_code
_entity_poly.pdbx_strand_id
1 'polypeptide(L)'
;MRDHSSPGALAQALPETVSTTPHRTAEQEKQPPARRRSREELAAAHQRAQARVRTEVQRQMDTERRDLVRKVQQRFHQKVLSRPAARPLRLPYRFAVPLVALLVFIFGGAWFEMSRGGEFLATGNAALRAATPWLVLAALPAWYWALCRAEVWAPRLYEDMPTWFVRRMVVIPFATLLGAAAVGAAPWGWLAYLGGLSGTASRMEVRVMSVDAPRRSGRCQQHASVELRGAMARVCVHSATAGVVARAGDILVVSGRVSRWGVHVESVHAK
;
A
#
# COMPACT_ATOMS: atom_id res chain seq x y z
N MET A 1 52.91 -41.66 -2.67
CA MET A 1 52.00 -42.70 -2.11
C MET A 1 50.81 -42.76 -3.06
N ARG A 2 50.77 -43.69 -4.04
CA ARG A 2 50.32 -45.10 -3.93
C ARG A 2 48.96 -45.18 -3.24
N ASP A 3 47.87 -45.78 -3.75
CA ASP A 3 47.63 -46.81 -4.78
C ASP A 3 46.12 -46.77 -5.12
N HIS A 4 45.69 -46.81 -6.39
CA HIS A 4 45.25 -47.95 -7.22
C HIS A 4 43.83 -48.51 -7.02
N SER A 5 43.18 -48.75 -8.18
CA SER A 5 42.30 -49.88 -8.53
C SER A 5 40.88 -49.91 -7.93
N SER A 6 39.80 -50.32 -8.62
CA SER A 6 39.63 -50.96 -9.92
C SER A 6 38.15 -50.90 -10.36
N PRO A 7 37.86 -50.99 -11.67
CA PRO A 7 36.55 -51.31 -12.24
C PRO A 7 36.42 -52.81 -12.60
N GLY A 8 35.19 -53.34 -12.63
CA GLY A 8 34.83 -54.64 -13.23
C GLY A 8 33.31 -54.67 -13.47
N ALA A 9 32.78 -54.85 -14.69
CA ALA A 9 32.73 -56.08 -15.53
C ALA A 9 31.87 -57.16 -14.84
N LEU A 10 30.88 -57.88 -15.38
CA LEU A 10 30.36 -58.33 -16.70
C LEU A 10 28.89 -58.79 -16.44
N ALA A 11 27.95 -58.88 -17.39
CA ALA A 11 27.74 -59.99 -18.34
C ALA A 11 26.40 -59.70 -19.08
N GLN A 12 26.32 -59.60 -20.41
CA GLN A 12 26.15 -60.68 -21.42
C GLN A 12 25.13 -61.77 -21.09
N ALA A 13 23.99 -61.74 -21.82
CA ALA A 13 23.27 -62.94 -22.28
C ALA A 13 22.34 -62.56 -23.45
N LEU A 14 22.76 -62.91 -24.68
CA LEU A 14 21.88 -63.23 -25.81
C LEU A 14 21.39 -64.68 -25.63
N PRO A 15 20.27 -65.05 -26.27
CA PRO A 15 20.42 -65.93 -27.42
C PRO A 15 19.53 -65.56 -28.62
N GLU A 16 20.06 -65.88 -29.80
CA GLU A 16 19.35 -66.05 -31.06
C GLU A 16 18.48 -67.30 -31.03
N THR A 17 17.31 -67.27 -31.69
CA THR A 17 16.79 -68.43 -32.43
C THR A 17 15.83 -68.02 -33.56
N VAL A 18 16.32 -68.18 -34.80
CA VAL A 18 15.73 -68.95 -35.91
C VAL A 18 14.26 -68.69 -36.35
N SER A 19 14.14 -68.01 -37.48
CA SER A 19 13.49 -68.40 -38.75
C SER A 19 12.22 -69.27 -38.74
N THR A 20 11.16 -68.81 -39.43
CA THR A 20 10.46 -69.57 -40.47
C THR A 20 9.44 -68.70 -41.21
N THR A 21 9.67 -68.53 -42.52
CA THR A 21 8.66 -68.17 -43.52
C THR A 21 7.79 -69.41 -43.82
N PRO A 22 6.52 -69.22 -44.20
CA PRO A 22 6.10 -69.89 -45.43
C PRO A 22 5.28 -68.99 -46.38
N HIS A 23 5.13 -69.56 -47.57
CA HIS A 23 4.79 -68.96 -48.85
C HIS A 23 3.29 -69.12 -49.19
N ARG A 24 2.80 -68.32 -50.16
CA ARG A 24 1.47 -68.32 -50.85
C ARG A 24 0.29 -67.77 -50.05
N THR A 25 -0.59 -66.94 -50.62
CA THR A 25 -1.23 -67.06 -51.93
C THR A 25 -1.57 -65.70 -52.51
N ALA A 26 -1.45 -65.56 -53.84
CA ALA A 26 -1.90 -64.41 -54.59
C ALA A 26 -3.42 -64.28 -54.55
N GLU A 27 -3.91 -63.15 -54.06
CA GLU A 27 -5.27 -62.70 -54.31
C GLU A 27 -5.18 -61.39 -55.10
N GLN A 28 -5.53 -61.52 -56.37
CA GLN A 28 -5.50 -60.49 -57.39
C GLN A 28 -6.70 -59.56 -57.16
N GLU A 29 -6.56 -58.61 -56.23
CA GLU A 29 -7.62 -57.65 -55.94
C GLU A 29 -7.60 -56.51 -56.99
N LYS A 30 -8.71 -56.43 -57.72
CA LYS A 30 -9.00 -55.50 -58.82
C LYS A 30 -8.66 -54.05 -58.46
N GLN A 31 -7.64 -53.52 -59.11
CA GLN A 31 -7.32 -52.09 -59.11
C GLN A 31 -8.36 -51.35 -59.99
N PRO A 32 -9.17 -50.42 -59.44
CA PRO A 32 -10.10 -49.63 -60.25
C PRO A 32 -9.33 -48.59 -61.07
N PRO A 33 -9.88 -48.12 -62.20
CA PRO A 33 -9.15 -47.29 -63.16
C PRO A 33 -8.74 -45.96 -62.52
N ALA A 34 -7.48 -45.58 -62.72
CA ALA A 34 -6.92 -44.29 -62.35
C ALA A 34 -7.62 -43.18 -63.15
N ARG A 35 -8.78 -42.72 -62.64
CA ARG A 35 -9.48 -41.52 -63.09
C ARG A 35 -8.49 -40.36 -62.93
N ARG A 36 -8.11 -39.71 -64.05
CA ARG A 36 -7.37 -38.45 -64.06
C ARG A 36 -8.18 -37.41 -63.26
N ARG A 37 -7.91 -37.31 -61.96
CA ARG A 37 -8.48 -36.26 -61.11
C ARG A 37 -8.07 -34.93 -61.70
N SER A 38 -9.03 -34.08 -61.99
CA SER A 38 -8.77 -32.73 -62.50
C SER A 38 -7.88 -31.98 -61.51
N ARG A 39 -7.05 -31.03 -61.98
CA ARG A 39 -6.21 -30.19 -61.09
C ARG A 39 -7.05 -29.54 -59.98
N GLU A 40 -8.32 -29.27 -60.24
CA GLU A 40 -9.30 -28.74 -59.30
C GLU A 40 -9.65 -29.73 -58.18
N GLU A 41 -9.81 -31.03 -58.47
CA GLU A 41 -10.03 -32.05 -57.44
C GLU A 41 -8.80 -32.26 -56.55
N LEU A 42 -7.59 -32.14 -57.11
CA LEU A 42 -6.33 -32.18 -56.37
C LEU A 42 -6.16 -30.95 -55.46
N ALA A 43 -6.52 -29.75 -55.94
CA ALA A 43 -6.52 -28.54 -55.15
C ALA A 43 -7.54 -28.60 -54.00
N ALA A 44 -8.75 -29.10 -54.27
CA ALA A 44 -9.78 -29.30 -53.25
C ALA A 44 -9.37 -30.35 -52.21
N ALA A 45 -8.68 -31.43 -52.63
CA ALA A 45 -8.13 -32.42 -51.70
C ALA A 45 -7.03 -31.83 -50.81
N HIS A 46 -6.14 -30.99 -51.36
CA HIS A 46 -5.12 -30.30 -50.58
C HIS A 46 -5.70 -29.31 -49.57
N GLN A 47 -6.73 -28.54 -49.95
CA GLN A 47 -7.41 -27.62 -49.02
C GLN A 47 -8.08 -28.38 -47.87
N ARG A 48 -8.73 -29.52 -48.14
CA ARG A 48 -9.32 -30.38 -47.10
C ARG A 48 -8.26 -30.97 -46.18
N ALA A 49 -7.11 -31.38 -46.71
CA ALA A 49 -5.99 -31.89 -45.91
C ALA A 49 -5.43 -30.80 -45.00
N GLN A 50 -5.21 -29.58 -45.51
CA GLN A 50 -4.74 -28.44 -44.72
C GLN A 50 -5.74 -28.02 -43.64
N ALA A 51 -7.04 -28.05 -43.94
CA ALA A 51 -8.08 -27.76 -42.96
C ALA A 51 -8.05 -28.77 -41.78
N ARG A 52 -7.85 -30.06 -42.06
CA ARG A 52 -7.73 -31.09 -41.02
C ARG A 52 -6.51 -30.88 -40.13
N VAL A 53 -5.35 -30.63 -40.74
CA VAL A 53 -4.10 -30.36 -40.00
C VAL A 53 -4.25 -29.13 -39.12
N ARG A 54 -4.86 -28.04 -39.62
CA ARG A 54 -5.12 -26.83 -38.82
C ARG A 54 -6.03 -27.12 -37.63
N THR A 55 -7.11 -27.89 -37.83
CA THR A 55 -7.99 -28.26 -36.72
C THR A 55 -7.30 -29.15 -35.67
N GLU A 56 -6.39 -30.03 -36.08
CA GLU A 56 -5.62 -30.86 -35.15
C GLU A 56 -4.60 -30.05 -34.36
N VAL A 57 -3.84 -29.16 -35.02
CA VAL A 57 -2.89 -28.25 -34.36
C VAL A 57 -3.61 -27.34 -33.36
N GLN A 58 -4.77 -26.81 -33.73
CA GLN A 58 -5.55 -25.94 -32.85
C GLN A 58 -6.09 -26.69 -31.63
N ARG A 59 -6.52 -27.95 -31.81
CA ARG A 59 -6.89 -28.82 -30.68
C ARG A 59 -5.71 -29.11 -29.76
N GLN A 60 -4.51 -29.36 -30.32
CA GLN A 60 -3.29 -29.57 -29.52
C GLN A 60 -2.92 -28.34 -28.70
N MET A 61 -2.93 -27.15 -29.32
CA MET A 61 -2.70 -25.88 -28.64
C MET A 61 -3.71 -25.63 -27.51
N ASP A 62 -5.00 -25.92 -27.75
CA ASP A 62 -6.03 -25.76 -26.74
C ASP A 62 -5.84 -26.73 -25.56
N THR A 63 -5.40 -27.96 -25.82
CA THR A 63 -5.07 -28.92 -24.75
C THR A 63 -3.86 -28.46 -23.94
N GLU A 64 -2.77 -28.02 -24.58
CA GLU A 64 -1.60 -27.51 -23.88
C GLU A 64 -1.92 -26.28 -23.03
N ARG A 65 -2.75 -25.36 -23.55
CA ARG A 65 -3.16 -24.17 -22.82
C ARG A 65 -3.98 -24.51 -21.58
N ARG A 66 -4.88 -25.49 -21.68
CA ARG A 66 -5.67 -25.98 -20.53
C ARG A 66 -4.77 -26.64 -19.49
N ASP A 67 -3.77 -27.40 -19.91
CA ASP A 67 -2.82 -28.05 -19.00
C ASP A 67 -1.89 -27.05 -18.31
N LEU A 68 -1.44 -26.01 -19.02
CA LEU A 68 -0.71 -24.89 -18.42
C LEU A 68 -1.55 -24.17 -17.38
N VAL A 69 -2.81 -23.84 -17.70
CA VAL A 69 -3.72 -23.19 -16.76
C VAL A 69 -3.93 -24.08 -15.53
N ARG A 70 -4.15 -25.39 -15.70
CA ARG A 70 -4.26 -26.33 -14.59
C ARG A 70 -2.99 -26.39 -13.74
N LYS A 71 -1.80 -26.45 -14.35
CA LYS A 71 -0.52 -26.45 -13.63
C LYS A 71 -0.31 -25.15 -12.85
N VAL A 72 -0.65 -24.00 -13.44
CA VAL A 72 -0.57 -22.69 -12.76
C VAL A 72 -1.57 -22.64 -11.60
N GLN A 73 -2.81 -23.09 -11.82
CA GLN A 73 -3.85 -23.11 -10.80
C GLN A 73 -3.53 -24.08 -9.66
N GLN A 74 -2.97 -25.26 -9.96
CA GLN A 74 -2.47 -26.21 -8.97
C GLN A 74 -1.29 -25.63 -8.18
N ARG A 75 -0.32 -25.00 -8.83
CA ARG A 75 0.77 -24.29 -8.13
C ARG A 75 0.24 -23.17 -7.26
N PHE A 76 -0.81 -22.47 -7.70
CA PHE A 76 -1.45 -21.42 -6.91
C PHE A 76 -2.14 -22.00 -5.68
N HIS A 77 -2.97 -23.04 -5.84
CA HIS A 77 -3.61 -23.73 -4.71
C HIS A 77 -2.59 -24.34 -3.76
N GLN A 78 -1.54 -24.97 -4.29
CA GLN A 78 -0.47 -25.54 -3.48
C GLN A 78 0.25 -24.44 -2.71
N LYS A 79 0.58 -23.29 -3.32
CA LYS A 79 1.15 -22.13 -2.61
C LYS A 79 0.21 -21.56 -1.56
N VAL A 80 -1.10 -21.48 -1.84
CA VAL A 80 -2.09 -20.98 -0.87
C VAL A 80 -2.24 -21.92 0.33
N LEU A 81 -2.24 -23.24 0.10
CA LEU A 81 -2.39 -24.25 1.16
C LEU A 81 -1.09 -24.51 1.93
N SER A 82 0.07 -24.41 1.28
CA SER A 82 1.39 -24.55 1.91
C SER A 82 1.91 -23.26 2.55
N ARG A 83 1.15 -22.16 2.48
CA ARG A 83 1.48 -20.95 3.23
C ARG A 83 1.43 -21.28 4.72
N PRO A 84 2.55 -21.19 5.46
CA PRO A 84 2.52 -21.35 6.90
C PRO A 84 1.54 -20.31 7.45
N ALA A 85 0.55 -20.77 8.23
CA ALA A 85 -0.33 -19.87 8.95
C ALA A 85 0.55 -18.89 9.72
N ALA A 86 0.38 -17.59 9.45
CA ALA A 86 1.15 -16.54 10.10
C ALA A 86 1.09 -16.79 11.60
N ARG A 87 2.23 -17.14 12.21
CA ARG A 87 2.28 -17.42 13.64
C ARG A 87 1.76 -16.15 14.33
N PRO A 88 0.67 -16.23 15.11
CA PRO A 88 0.19 -15.04 15.81
C PRO A 88 1.35 -14.54 16.68
N LEU A 89 1.68 -13.27 16.56
CA LEU A 89 2.62 -12.62 17.48
C LEU A 89 2.06 -12.80 18.88
N ARG A 90 2.62 -13.74 19.64
CA ARG A 90 2.41 -13.82 21.07
C ARG A 90 3.30 -12.77 21.73
N LEU A 91 2.97 -11.50 21.50
CA LEU A 91 3.52 -10.43 22.31
C LEU A 91 2.89 -10.60 23.70
N PRO A 92 3.68 -10.76 24.78
CA PRO A 92 3.10 -10.89 26.10
C PRO A 92 2.32 -9.61 26.42
N TYR A 93 1.14 -9.77 27.03
CA TYR A 93 0.16 -8.70 27.23
C TYR A 93 0.76 -7.43 27.86
N ARG A 94 1.78 -7.60 28.72
CA ARG A 94 2.55 -6.53 29.37
C ARG A 94 3.23 -5.55 28.40
N PHE A 95 3.61 -6.00 27.20
CA PHE A 95 4.18 -5.12 26.16
C PHE A 95 3.15 -4.73 25.09
N ALA A 96 2.09 -5.52 24.92
CA ALA A 96 1.03 -5.22 23.95
C ALA A 96 0.22 -3.98 24.34
N VAL A 97 -0.18 -3.89 25.62
CA VAL A 97 -0.97 -2.74 26.12
C VAL A 97 -0.26 -1.39 25.93
N PRO A 98 1.00 -1.19 26.38
CA PRO A 98 1.67 0.10 26.19
C PRO A 98 1.93 0.40 24.71
N LEU A 99 2.20 -0.61 23.88
CA LEU A 99 2.38 -0.43 22.44
C LEU A 99 1.08 0.05 21.78
N VAL A 100 -0.06 -0.59 22.09
CA VAL A 100 -1.35 -0.18 21.55
C VAL A 100 -1.71 1.23 22.04
N ALA A 101 -1.50 1.53 23.33
CA ALA A 101 -1.74 2.87 23.87
C ALA A 101 -0.88 3.93 23.16
N LEU A 102 0.39 3.63 22.88
CA LEU A 102 1.29 4.51 22.14
C LEU A 102 0.79 4.72 20.70
N LEU A 103 0.36 3.68 20.00
CA LEU A 103 -0.19 3.80 18.65
C LEU A 103 -1.48 4.63 18.64
N VAL A 104 -2.38 4.41 19.61
CA VAL A 104 -3.60 5.22 19.77
C VAL A 104 -3.24 6.68 20.05
N PHE A 105 -2.22 6.92 20.88
CA PHE A 105 -1.73 8.28 21.12
C PHE A 105 -1.21 8.93 19.83
N ILE A 106 -0.36 8.25 19.06
CA ILE A 106 0.23 8.78 17.83
C ILE A 106 -0.84 9.03 16.76
N PHE A 107 -1.63 8.01 16.42
CA PHE A 107 -2.62 8.10 15.34
C PHE A 107 -3.85 8.92 15.75
N GLY A 108 -4.31 8.79 16.99
CA GLY A 108 -5.40 9.62 17.51
C GLY A 108 -5.01 11.10 17.55
N GLY A 109 -3.79 11.41 18.00
CA GLY A 109 -3.28 12.78 18.01
C GLY A 109 -3.13 13.34 16.59
N ALA A 110 -2.53 12.59 15.66
CA ALA A 110 -2.42 13.04 14.27
C ALA A 110 -3.79 13.26 13.60
N TRP A 111 -4.77 12.39 13.89
CA TRP A 111 -6.14 12.55 13.43
C TRP A 111 -6.80 13.82 13.97
N PHE A 112 -6.65 14.09 15.27
CA PHE A 112 -7.19 15.30 15.88
C PHE A 112 -6.55 16.56 15.30
N GLU A 113 -5.25 16.55 15.05
CA GLU A 113 -4.55 17.67 14.40
C GLU A 113 -5.10 17.93 12.98
N MET A 114 -5.32 16.89 12.17
CA MET A 114 -5.93 17.05 10.85
C MET A 114 -7.37 17.59 10.93
N SER A 115 -8.13 17.19 11.95
CA SER A 115 -9.54 17.59 12.08
C SER A 115 -9.76 18.97 12.72
N ARG A 116 -8.90 19.37 13.66
CA ARG A 116 -9.10 20.54 14.54
C ARG A 116 -7.84 21.36 14.80
N GLY A 117 -6.66 20.94 14.33
CA GLY A 117 -5.39 21.61 14.61
C GLY A 117 -5.31 23.06 14.11
N GLY A 118 -6.08 23.39 13.07
CA GLY A 118 -6.17 24.76 12.57
C GLY A 118 -6.90 25.75 13.50
N GLU A 119 -7.73 25.25 14.41
CA GLU A 119 -8.65 26.07 15.24
C GLU A 119 -8.16 26.19 16.70
N PHE A 120 -7.13 25.44 17.08
CA PHE A 120 -6.64 25.39 18.45
C PHE A 120 -5.24 26.00 18.63
N LEU A 121 -5.15 26.92 19.59
CA LEU A 121 -3.94 27.58 20.02
C LEU A 121 -3.39 26.94 21.29
N ALA A 122 -2.34 26.14 21.20
CA ALA A 122 -1.71 25.61 22.41
C ALA A 122 -0.94 26.71 23.18
N THR A 123 -1.16 26.82 24.49
CA THR A 123 -0.28 27.60 25.38
C THR A 123 1.09 26.91 25.44
N GLY A 124 2.17 27.62 25.09
CA GLY A 124 3.52 27.02 24.99
C GLY A 124 3.92 26.56 23.58
N ASN A 125 3.19 27.02 22.55
CA ASN A 125 3.42 26.77 21.13
C ASN A 125 4.92 26.87 20.72
N ALA A 126 5.65 27.87 21.24
CA ALA A 126 7.07 28.07 20.92
C ALA A 126 7.97 26.92 21.41
N ALA A 127 7.80 26.47 22.66
CA ALA A 127 8.59 25.38 23.23
C ALA A 127 8.27 24.04 22.55
N LEU A 128 6.99 23.78 22.29
CA LEU A 128 6.56 22.58 21.58
C LEU A 128 7.08 22.56 20.13
N ARG A 129 6.99 23.68 19.39
CA ARG A 129 7.52 23.79 18.02
C ARG A 129 9.03 23.59 17.97
N ALA A 130 9.75 24.12 18.95
CA ALA A 130 11.19 23.91 19.08
C ALA A 130 11.54 22.43 19.37
N ALA A 131 10.68 21.72 20.10
CA ALA A 131 10.86 20.30 20.42
C ALA A 131 10.44 19.35 19.29
N THR A 132 9.50 19.72 18.42
CA THR A 132 9.02 18.90 17.31
C THR A 132 10.13 18.30 16.44
N PRO A 133 11.13 19.06 15.93
CA PRO A 133 12.18 18.47 15.09
C PRO A 133 12.99 17.42 15.83
N TRP A 134 13.24 17.61 17.14
CA TRP A 134 13.95 16.65 17.97
C TRP A 134 13.13 15.37 18.20
N LEU A 135 11.83 15.50 18.44
CA LEU A 135 10.93 14.36 18.56
C LEU A 135 10.87 13.53 17.27
N VAL A 136 10.76 14.22 16.12
CA VAL A 136 10.77 13.56 14.80
C VAL A 136 12.11 12.86 14.57
N LEU A 137 13.23 13.53 14.83
CA LEU A 137 14.57 12.98 14.65
C LEU A 137 14.81 11.74 15.53
N ALA A 138 14.35 11.78 16.79
CA ALA A 138 14.43 10.65 17.70
C ALA A 138 13.49 9.49 17.30
N ALA A 139 12.34 9.78 16.70
CA ALA A 139 11.36 8.79 16.28
C ALA A 139 11.74 8.05 14.98
N LEU A 140 12.51 8.68 14.08
CA LEU A 140 12.96 8.10 12.82
C LEU A 140 13.63 6.72 12.97
N PRO A 141 14.68 6.54 13.80
CA PRO A 141 15.34 5.24 13.94
C PRO A 141 14.40 4.18 14.54
N ALA A 142 13.53 4.56 15.47
CA ALA A 142 12.57 3.65 16.09
C ALA A 142 11.55 3.14 15.07
N TRP A 143 10.98 4.03 14.27
CA TRP A 143 10.04 3.67 13.20
C TRP A 143 10.72 2.86 12.09
N TYR A 144 11.94 3.22 11.69
CA TYR A 144 12.69 2.48 10.68
C TYR A 144 12.98 1.06 11.14
N TRP A 145 13.41 0.89 12.38
CA TRP A 145 13.65 -0.42 12.96
C TRP A 145 12.36 -1.24 13.08
N ALA A 146 11.25 -0.61 13.52
CA ALA A 146 9.94 -1.26 13.62
C ALA A 146 9.44 -1.75 12.25
N LEU A 147 9.55 -0.94 11.19
CA LEU A 147 9.14 -1.29 9.84
C LEU A 147 10.04 -2.35 9.19
N CYS A 148 11.35 -2.29 9.43
CA CYS A 148 12.27 -3.36 8.99
C CYS A 148 11.96 -4.70 9.68
N ARG A 149 11.60 -4.65 10.97
CA ARG A 149 11.16 -5.85 11.71
C ARG A 149 9.79 -6.32 11.22
N ALA A 150 8.87 -5.42 10.86
CA ALA A 150 7.51 -5.77 10.41
C ALA A 150 7.50 -6.69 9.18
N GLU A 151 8.53 -6.65 8.33
CA GLU A 151 8.73 -7.60 7.23
C GLU A 151 8.83 -9.07 7.71
N VAL A 152 9.40 -9.29 8.89
CA VAL A 152 9.52 -10.62 9.53
C VAL A 152 8.21 -11.03 10.20
N TRP A 153 7.48 -10.06 10.77
CA TRP A 153 6.28 -10.30 11.58
C TRP A 153 4.98 -10.40 10.75
N ALA A 154 4.92 -9.71 9.60
CA ALA A 154 3.74 -9.62 8.75
C ALA A 154 4.07 -9.90 7.27
N PRO A 155 4.61 -11.08 6.92
CA PRO A 155 5.02 -11.40 5.56
C PRO A 155 3.86 -11.27 4.54
N ARG A 156 2.61 -11.48 4.99
CA ARG A 156 1.41 -11.31 4.15
C ARG A 156 1.24 -9.89 3.61
N LEU A 157 1.60 -8.84 4.36
CA LEU A 157 1.53 -7.45 3.88
C LEU A 157 2.59 -7.16 2.81
N TYR A 158 3.66 -7.93 2.81
CA TYR A 158 4.84 -7.72 1.98
C TYR A 158 4.82 -8.57 0.70
N GLU A 159 3.96 -9.59 0.62
CA GLU A 159 3.75 -10.42 -0.57
C GLU A 159 3.02 -9.67 -1.70
N ASP A 160 2.13 -8.74 -1.37
CA ASP A 160 1.40 -7.92 -2.36
C ASP A 160 2.17 -6.64 -2.74
N MET A 161 3.30 -6.36 -2.08
CA MET A 161 4.13 -5.18 -2.36
C MET A 161 5.12 -5.43 -3.50
N PRO A 162 5.51 -4.38 -4.25
CA PRO A 162 6.45 -4.47 -5.36
C PRO A 162 7.85 -4.96 -4.91
N THR A 163 8.77 -5.12 -5.86
CA THR A 163 10.11 -5.69 -5.67
C THR A 163 10.81 -5.17 -4.40
N TRP A 164 11.66 -6.01 -3.81
CA TRP A 164 12.43 -5.71 -2.60
C TRP A 164 13.14 -4.34 -2.66
N PHE A 165 13.59 -3.94 -3.85
CA PHE A 165 14.20 -2.64 -4.09
C PHE A 165 13.22 -1.47 -3.85
N VAL A 166 12.03 -1.50 -4.47
CA VAL A 166 11.01 -0.45 -4.29
C VAL A 166 10.59 -0.37 -2.83
N ARG A 167 10.48 -1.51 -2.16
CA ARG A 167 10.13 -1.57 -0.75
C ARG A 167 11.15 -0.86 0.15
N ARG A 168 12.45 -1.14 -0.03
CA ARG A 168 13.52 -0.52 0.78
C ARG A 168 13.79 0.93 0.42
N MET A 169 13.69 1.30 -0.85
CA MET A 169 14.04 2.65 -1.32
C MET A 169 12.88 3.64 -1.29
N VAL A 170 11.63 3.16 -1.29
CA VAL A 170 10.43 4.02 -1.38
C VAL A 170 9.50 3.80 -0.20
N VAL A 171 9.00 2.57 -0.03
CA VAL A 171 7.90 2.31 0.94
C VAL A 171 8.35 2.50 2.38
N ILE A 172 9.45 1.86 2.79
CA ILE A 172 9.99 1.98 4.16
C ILE A 172 10.41 3.41 4.50
N PRO A 173 11.22 4.13 3.69
CA PRO A 173 11.60 5.51 4.01
C PRO A 173 10.39 6.44 4.02
N PHE A 174 9.41 6.26 3.13
CA PHE A 174 8.20 7.07 3.17
C PHE A 174 7.36 6.79 4.43
N ALA A 175 7.12 5.52 4.76
CA ALA A 175 6.35 5.14 5.95
C ALA A 175 7.04 5.55 7.26
N THR A 176 8.37 5.53 7.31
CA THR A 176 9.14 6.01 8.47
C THR A 176 9.02 7.52 8.66
N LEU A 177 9.15 8.28 7.58
CA LEU A 177 8.94 9.73 7.62
C LEU A 177 7.51 10.05 8.08
N LEU A 178 6.52 9.32 7.57
CA LEU A 178 5.12 9.53 7.91
C LEU A 178 4.81 9.17 9.37
N GLY A 179 5.36 8.04 9.85
CA GLY A 179 5.27 7.64 11.25
C GLY A 179 5.95 8.63 12.19
N ALA A 180 7.17 9.07 11.86
CA ALA A 180 7.91 10.06 12.65
C ALA A 180 7.21 11.42 12.67
N ALA A 181 6.67 11.87 11.55
CA ALA A 181 5.87 13.09 11.46
C ALA A 181 4.60 12.99 12.33
N ALA A 182 3.93 11.83 12.34
CA ALA A 182 2.78 11.59 13.21
C ALA A 182 3.15 11.68 14.69
N VAL A 183 4.34 11.22 15.11
CA VAL A 183 4.82 11.40 16.50
C VAL A 183 4.97 12.87 16.84
N GLY A 184 5.51 13.68 15.93
CA GLY A 184 5.65 15.12 16.13
C GLY A 184 4.31 15.86 16.21
N ALA A 185 3.32 15.43 15.42
CA ALA A 185 1.99 16.03 15.38
C ALA A 185 1.07 15.58 16.53
N ALA A 186 1.26 14.37 17.06
CA ALA A 186 0.36 13.78 18.04
C ALA A 186 0.11 14.61 19.30
N PRO A 187 1.13 15.24 19.95
CA PRO A 187 0.90 16.10 21.10
C PRO A 187 -0.05 17.27 20.81
N TRP A 188 0.01 17.83 19.60
CA TRP A 188 -0.81 18.98 19.20
C TRP A 188 -2.28 18.61 19.10
N GLY A 189 -2.59 17.51 18.42
CA GLY A 189 -3.98 17.09 18.28
C GLY A 189 -4.62 16.67 19.60
N TRP A 190 -3.86 16.06 20.52
CA TRP A 190 -4.38 15.78 21.86
C TRP A 190 -4.59 17.03 22.70
N LEU A 191 -3.68 18.00 22.63
CA LEU A 191 -3.87 19.30 23.29
C LEU A 191 -5.10 20.01 22.74
N ALA A 192 -5.31 19.96 21.42
CA ALA A 192 -6.48 20.54 20.77
C ALA A 192 -7.78 19.87 21.19
N TYR A 193 -7.79 18.54 21.24
CA TYR A 193 -8.94 17.76 21.69
C TYR A 193 -9.27 18.04 23.17
N LEU A 194 -8.29 17.94 24.06
CA LEU A 194 -8.46 18.14 25.49
C LEU A 194 -8.80 19.60 25.83
N GLY A 195 -8.19 20.56 25.12
CA GLY A 195 -8.47 21.97 25.31
C GLY A 195 -9.87 22.36 24.83
N GLY A 196 -10.37 21.76 23.74
CA GLY A 196 -11.76 21.94 23.30
C GLY A 196 -12.79 21.34 24.27
N LEU A 197 -12.49 20.19 24.87
CA LEU A 197 -13.36 19.53 25.85
C LEU A 197 -13.41 20.25 27.20
N SER A 198 -12.25 20.67 27.70
CA SER A 198 -12.12 21.29 29.04
C SER A 198 -12.27 22.82 29.03
N GLY A 199 -12.37 23.43 27.85
CA GLY A 199 -12.40 24.88 27.72
C GLY A 199 -13.74 25.50 28.08
N THR A 200 -13.69 26.65 28.75
CA THR A 200 -14.87 27.48 29.06
C THR A 200 -15.11 28.50 27.95
N ALA A 201 -16.37 28.69 27.57
CA ALA A 201 -16.74 29.69 26.57
C ALA A 201 -16.41 31.10 27.07
N SER A 202 -15.64 31.86 26.27
CA SER A 202 -15.23 33.22 26.57
C SER A 202 -15.15 34.05 25.29
N ARG A 203 -15.31 35.37 25.44
CA ARG A 203 -14.99 36.35 24.40
C ARG A 203 -13.65 37.00 24.73
N MET A 204 -12.80 37.17 23.73
CA MET A 204 -11.43 37.68 23.90
C MET A 204 -11.10 38.67 22.80
N GLU A 205 -10.42 39.75 23.16
CA GLU A 205 -9.85 40.68 22.19
C GLU A 205 -8.51 40.11 21.68
N VAL A 206 -8.38 39.98 20.36
CA VAL A 206 -7.16 39.52 19.69
C VAL A 206 -6.67 40.59 18.73
N ARG A 207 -5.35 40.69 18.55
CA ARG A 207 -4.75 41.62 17.61
C ARG A 207 -4.51 40.96 16.27
N VAL A 208 -4.97 41.54 15.17
CA VAL A 208 -4.72 41.03 13.83
C VAL A 208 -3.28 41.32 13.45
N MET A 209 -2.52 40.27 13.12
CA MET A 209 -1.13 40.36 12.66
C MET A 209 -1.05 40.44 11.14
N SER A 210 -1.82 39.61 10.45
CA SER A 210 -1.89 39.60 8.99
C SER A 210 -3.23 39.05 8.52
N VAL A 211 -3.62 39.41 7.31
CA VAL A 211 -4.84 38.90 6.67
C VAL A 211 -4.45 38.28 5.35
N ASP A 212 -4.83 37.02 5.15
CA ASP A 212 -4.56 36.31 3.91
C ASP A 212 -5.48 36.81 2.79
N ALA A 213 -5.01 36.64 1.55
CA ALA A 213 -5.84 36.86 0.38
C ALA A 213 -7.06 35.94 0.40
N PRO A 214 -8.25 36.44 0.01
CA PRO A 214 -9.46 35.64 -0.02
C PRO A 214 -9.33 34.48 -1.02
N ARG A 215 -9.73 33.28 -0.58
CA ARG A 215 -9.80 32.07 -1.40
C ARG A 215 -11.26 31.80 -1.77
N ARG A 216 -11.49 31.44 -3.04
CA ARG A 216 -12.84 31.13 -3.56
C ARG A 216 -13.35 29.73 -3.18
N SER A 217 -12.51 28.86 -2.62
CA SER A 217 -12.86 27.47 -2.30
C SER A 217 -12.53 27.10 -0.85
N GLY A 218 -13.49 26.46 -0.18
CA GLY A 218 -13.38 26.00 1.21
C GLY A 218 -14.54 26.49 2.10
N ARG A 219 -14.67 25.91 3.30
CA ARG A 219 -15.61 26.39 4.34
C ARG A 219 -15.24 27.78 4.87
N CYS A 220 -13.98 28.18 4.70
CA CYS A 220 -13.46 29.48 5.06
C CYS A 220 -12.94 30.22 3.82
N GLN A 221 -13.50 31.39 3.53
CA GLN A 221 -13.09 32.19 2.36
C GLN A 221 -11.88 33.10 2.67
N GLN A 222 -11.67 33.50 3.92
CA GLN A 222 -10.57 34.37 4.27
C GLN A 222 -10.04 34.04 5.66
N HIS A 223 -8.73 33.94 5.78
CA HIS A 223 -8.06 33.68 7.04
C HIS A 223 -7.32 34.93 7.51
N ALA A 224 -7.26 35.14 8.81
CA ALA A 224 -6.39 36.14 9.42
C ALA A 224 -5.48 35.47 10.46
N SER A 225 -4.22 35.87 10.46
CA SER A 225 -3.32 35.55 11.56
C SER A 225 -3.57 36.55 12.68
N VAL A 226 -3.92 36.07 13.86
CA VAL A 226 -4.18 36.87 15.06
C VAL A 226 -3.23 36.49 16.17
N GLU A 227 -2.83 37.47 16.98
CA GLU A 227 -2.04 37.26 18.18
C GLU A 227 -2.93 37.37 19.42
N LEU A 228 -2.85 36.35 20.28
CA LEU A 228 -3.47 36.32 21.59
C LEU A 228 -2.40 35.96 22.63
N ARG A 229 -2.05 36.92 23.51
CA ARG A 229 -1.08 36.72 24.61
C ARG A 229 0.25 36.08 24.18
N GLY A 230 0.80 36.52 23.04
CA GLY A 230 2.06 36.00 22.48
C GLY A 230 1.94 34.71 21.67
N ALA A 231 0.75 34.16 21.50
CA ALA A 231 0.49 33.02 20.61
C ALA A 231 -0.19 33.50 19.31
N MET A 232 0.29 33.04 18.17
CA MET A 232 -0.30 33.33 16.85
C MET A 232 -1.27 32.22 16.43
N ALA A 233 -2.45 32.60 15.95
CA ALA A 233 -3.52 31.74 15.44
C ALA A 233 -3.87 32.12 14.02
N ARG A 234 -4.33 31.17 13.22
CA ARG A 234 -4.98 31.46 11.94
C ARG A 234 -6.48 31.25 12.08
N VAL A 235 -7.24 32.33 12.17
CA VAL A 235 -8.69 32.28 12.35
C VAL A 235 -9.41 32.49 11.03
N CYS A 236 -10.58 31.86 10.87
CA CYS A 236 -11.44 32.16 9.75
C CYS A 236 -12.16 33.50 9.99
N VAL A 237 -11.89 34.49 9.14
CA VAL A 237 -12.65 35.73 9.12
C VAL A 237 -13.84 35.47 8.21
N HIS A 238 -15.01 35.24 8.82
CA HIS A 238 -16.23 35.20 8.03
C HIS A 238 -16.45 36.61 7.47
N SER A 239 -16.64 36.73 6.16
CA SER A 239 -17.00 37.98 5.48
C SER A 239 -18.38 38.55 5.90
N ALA A 240 -18.96 38.03 6.97
CA ALA A 240 -20.08 38.60 7.71
C ALA A 240 -19.65 39.73 8.67
N THR A 241 -18.45 40.28 8.51
CA THR A 241 -18.23 41.66 8.96
C THR A 241 -19.06 42.55 8.06
N ALA A 242 -19.96 43.34 8.64
CA ALA A 242 -20.83 44.27 7.94
C ALA A 242 -20.02 45.34 7.19
N GLY A 243 -19.44 44.99 6.04
CA GLY A 243 -18.68 45.89 5.16
C GLY A 243 -17.27 46.28 5.63
N VAL A 244 -16.81 45.87 6.81
CA VAL A 244 -15.47 46.25 7.33
C VAL A 244 -14.47 45.12 7.12
N VAL A 245 -13.50 45.34 6.23
CA VAL A 245 -12.37 44.44 6.00
C VAL A 245 -11.36 44.68 7.12
N ALA A 246 -11.16 43.69 8.01
CA ALA A 246 -10.15 43.76 9.06
C ALA A 246 -8.76 43.96 8.45
N ARG A 247 -7.98 44.90 8.99
CA ARG A 247 -6.60 45.19 8.60
C ARG A 247 -5.62 44.67 9.65
N ALA A 248 -4.37 44.46 9.24
CA ALA A 248 -3.30 44.20 10.19
C ALA A 248 -3.19 45.37 11.17
N GLY A 249 -3.14 45.08 12.47
CA GLY A 249 -3.15 46.05 13.55
C GLY A 249 -4.50 46.20 14.24
N ASP A 250 -5.61 45.81 13.62
CA ASP A 250 -6.94 45.92 14.20
C ASP A 250 -7.14 44.95 15.38
N ILE A 251 -8.06 45.30 16.28
CA ILE A 251 -8.46 44.44 17.39
C ILE A 251 -9.81 43.80 17.03
N LEU A 252 -9.85 42.48 17.01
CA LEU A 252 -11.08 41.70 16.77
C LEU A 252 -11.53 41.03 18.06
N VAL A 253 -12.84 40.85 18.23
CA VAL A 253 -13.40 40.09 19.35
C VAL A 253 -13.65 38.67 18.87
N VAL A 254 -12.88 37.73 19.37
CA VAL A 254 -13.04 36.31 19.06
C VAL A 254 -13.82 35.63 20.17
N SER A 255 -14.83 34.84 19.81
CA SER A 255 -15.52 33.94 20.72
C SER A 255 -14.98 32.51 20.54
N GLY A 256 -14.76 31.83 21.66
CA GLY A 256 -14.18 30.50 21.66
C GLY A 256 -14.10 29.90 23.04
N ARG A 257 -13.44 28.75 23.15
CA ARG A 257 -13.23 28.04 24.40
C ARG A 257 -11.80 28.20 24.88
N VAL A 258 -11.66 28.62 26.12
CA VAL A 258 -10.36 28.89 26.74
C VAL A 258 -10.11 27.82 27.78
N SER A 259 -8.95 27.18 27.70
CA SER A 259 -8.52 26.13 28.60
C SER A 259 -7.10 26.40 29.11
N ARG A 260 -6.67 25.66 30.14
CA ARG A 260 -5.26 25.68 30.60
C ARG A 260 -4.27 25.32 29.50
N TRP A 261 -4.72 24.58 28.50
CA TRP A 261 -3.89 24.03 27.43
C TRP A 261 -3.84 24.94 26.20
N GLY A 262 -4.74 25.92 26.11
CA GLY A 262 -4.92 26.67 24.89
C GLY A 262 -6.29 27.27 24.67
N VAL A 263 -6.44 27.94 23.53
CA VAL A 263 -7.69 28.59 23.09
C VAL A 263 -8.18 27.95 21.80
N HIS A 264 -9.40 27.44 21.82
CA HIS A 264 -10.11 26.96 20.64
C HIS A 264 -10.98 28.10 20.10
N VAL A 265 -10.76 28.52 18.87
CA VAL A 265 -11.52 29.62 18.26
C VAL A 265 -12.77 29.05 17.57
N GLU A 266 -13.95 29.51 17.97
CA GLU A 266 -15.22 29.07 17.38
C GLU A 266 -15.76 30.10 16.37
N SER A 267 -15.74 31.40 16.69
CA SER A 267 -16.13 32.44 15.73
C SER A 267 -15.47 33.79 16.00
N VAL A 268 -15.42 34.63 14.95
CA VAL A 268 -14.79 35.96 14.99
C VAL A 268 -15.86 37.02 14.80
N HIS A 269 -15.90 38.00 15.69
CA HIS A 269 -16.76 39.18 15.61
C HIS A 269 -15.90 40.43 15.44
N ALA A 270 -16.29 41.31 14.51
CA ALA A 270 -15.73 42.66 14.46
C ALA A 270 -16.29 43.48 15.63
N LYS A 271 -15.45 44.32 16.22
CA LYS A 271 -15.86 45.31 17.22
C LYS A 271 -16.43 46.53 16.53
#